data_AF-A0A1Z8UMK6-F1
#
_entry.id   AF-A0A1Z8UMK6-F1
#
_cell.length_a   1.000
_cell.length_b   1.000
_cell.length_c   1.000
_cell.angle_alpha   90.00
_cell.angle_beta   90.00
_cell.angle_gamma   90.00
#
_symmetry.space_group_name_H-M   'P 1'
#
loop_
_entity.id
_entity.type
_entity.pdbx_description
1 polymer ?
#
loop_
_entity_poly.entity_id
_entity_poly.type
_entity_poly.pdbx_seq_one_letter_code
_entity_poly.pdbx_strand_id
1 'polypeptide(L)'
;MKTLKILLSLLFIVLIGCSEEEPVIEYVTVTETVEVEVQAQPTIPDVQTVGTGGVTYIEENQTWTNDRIWLMDGKIVVRNGATLTIEAGTIVKAETDDGADATVLVIAKGGKINAVGT
;
A
#
# COMPACT_ATOMS: atom_id res chain seq x y z
N MET A 1 29.58 -59.57 41.25
CA MET A 1 29.22 -58.43 42.12
C MET A 1 28.00 -57.75 41.51
N LYS A 2 26.86 -57.51 42.15
CA LYS A 2 26.22 -57.98 43.39
C LYS A 2 24.88 -57.23 43.39
N THR A 3 23.75 -57.88 43.12
CA THR A 3 22.40 -57.33 43.38
C THR A 3 21.50 -58.50 43.78
N LEU A 4 21.85 -59.23 44.84
CA LEU A 4 21.34 -59.09 46.20
C LEU A 4 19.81 -58.96 46.28
N LYS A 5 19.17 -60.14 46.32
CA LYS A 5 17.80 -60.41 46.82
C LYS A 5 17.75 -60.21 48.34
N ILE A 6 16.60 -59.76 48.87
CA ILE A 6 15.98 -59.98 50.21
C ILE A 6 14.76 -59.02 50.22
N LEU A 7 13.46 -59.37 50.25
CA LEU A 7 12.62 -60.36 50.94
C LEU A 7 12.52 -60.19 52.48
N LEU A 8 11.64 -59.29 52.97
CA LEU A 8 10.81 -59.39 54.21
C LEU A 8 10.04 -58.06 54.39
N SER A 9 8.72 -58.00 54.27
CA SER A 9 7.69 -58.23 55.33
C SER A 9 7.41 -57.01 56.24
N LEU A 10 6.11 -56.82 56.55
CA LEU A 10 5.43 -55.93 57.51
C LEU A 10 4.98 -54.56 56.96
N LEU A 11 3.69 -54.30 56.67
CA LEU A 11 2.47 -54.23 57.50
C LEU A 11 2.22 -52.79 58.03
N PHE A 12 0.99 -52.30 57.78
CA PHE A 12 0.29 -51.15 58.39
C PHE A 12 0.69 -49.75 57.85
N ILE A 13 -0.18 -48.83 57.39
CA ILE A 13 -1.54 -48.45 57.83
C ILE A 13 -2.37 -47.95 56.63
N VAL A 14 -3.62 -48.42 56.59
CA VAL A 14 -4.73 -47.85 55.84
C VAL A 14 -5.07 -46.47 56.42
N LEU A 15 -5.00 -45.42 55.61
CA LEU A 15 -5.76 -44.19 55.85
C LEU A 15 -6.73 -44.00 54.69
N ILE A 16 -7.98 -44.35 54.97
CA ILE A 16 -9.17 -43.97 54.25
C ILE A 16 -9.23 -42.44 54.19
N GLY A 17 -9.50 -41.87 53.01
CA GLY A 17 -9.76 -40.45 52.91
C GLY A 17 -10.25 -40.01 51.54
N CYS A 18 -11.57 -40.09 51.36
CA CYS A 18 -12.42 -39.37 50.39
C CYS A 18 -12.06 -39.45 48.89
N SER A 19 -12.81 -40.27 48.16
CA SER A 19 -13.00 -40.13 46.72
C SER A 19 -13.92 -38.94 46.44
N GLU A 20 -13.35 -37.80 46.09
CA GLU A 20 -14.07 -36.79 45.32
C GLU A 20 -13.46 -36.83 43.92
N GLU A 21 -14.19 -37.44 42.98
CA GLU A 21 -13.87 -37.34 41.57
C GLU A 21 -14.07 -35.87 41.16
N GLU A 22 -12.97 -35.14 41.02
CA GLU A 22 -13.01 -33.79 40.47
C GLU A 22 -13.50 -33.86 39.01
N PRO A 23 -14.55 -33.12 38.63
CA PRO A 23 -15.03 -33.16 37.27
C PRO A 23 -13.97 -32.57 36.35
N VAL A 24 -13.49 -33.37 35.38
CA VAL A 24 -12.61 -32.91 34.31
C VAL A 24 -13.41 -31.94 33.44
N ILE A 25 -13.12 -30.65 33.56
CA ILE A 25 -13.73 -29.62 32.72
C ILE A 25 -13.02 -29.65 31.37
N GLU A 26 -13.65 -30.27 30.37
CA GLU A 26 -13.22 -30.22 28.98
C GLU A 26 -13.60 -28.85 28.40
N TYR A 27 -12.64 -27.94 28.35
CA TYR A 27 -12.82 -26.65 27.71
C TYR A 27 -12.62 -26.81 26.20
N VAL A 28 -13.71 -26.64 25.43
CA VAL A 28 -13.61 -26.51 23.97
C VAL A 28 -13.15 -25.09 23.67
N THR A 29 -11.91 -24.93 23.22
CA THR A 29 -11.40 -23.65 22.74
C THR A 29 -12.05 -23.34 21.39
N VAL A 30 -13.01 -22.41 21.38
CA VAL A 30 -13.51 -21.82 20.13
C VAL A 30 -12.40 -20.94 19.58
N THR A 31 -11.63 -21.46 18.63
CA THR A 31 -10.69 -20.69 17.84
C THR A 31 -11.48 -19.92 16.79
N GLU A 32 -12.03 -18.78 17.20
CA GLU A 32 -12.60 -17.82 16.27
C GLU A 32 -11.45 -17.28 15.41
N THR A 33 -11.36 -17.78 14.19
CA THR A 33 -10.40 -17.31 13.19
C THR A 33 -10.96 -15.97 12.70
N VAL A 34 -10.57 -14.90 13.38
CA VAL A 34 -10.81 -13.54 12.91
C VAL A 34 -9.99 -13.37 11.65
N GLU A 35 -10.64 -13.44 10.50
CA GLU A 35 -10.05 -13.05 9.22
C GLU A 35 -9.75 -11.56 9.30
N VAL A 36 -8.48 -11.23 9.53
CA VAL A 36 -8.00 -9.86 9.46
C VAL A 36 -7.99 -9.47 7.98
N GLU A 37 -9.04 -8.79 7.53
CA GLU A 37 -9.01 -8.08 6.25
C GLU A 37 -7.92 -7.00 6.32
N VAL A 38 -6.76 -7.29 5.73
CA VAL A 38 -5.68 -6.31 5.55
C VAL A 38 -6.18 -5.25 4.58
N GLN A 39 -6.70 -4.15 5.11
CA GLN A 39 -7.01 -2.95 4.34
C GLN A 39 -5.74 -2.55 3.58
N ALA A 40 -5.82 -2.49 2.24
CA ALA A 40 -4.68 -2.10 1.41
C ALA A 40 -4.20 -0.70 1.84
N GLN A 41 -2.93 -0.61 2.26
CA GLN A 41 -2.28 0.66 2.55
C GLN A 41 -2.39 1.56 1.31
N PRO A 42 -2.87 2.82 1.42
CA PRO A 42 -2.88 3.72 0.28
C PRO A 42 -1.43 3.89 -0.19
N THR A 43 -1.14 3.45 -1.41
CA THR A 43 0.14 3.70 -2.04
C THR A 43 0.18 5.17 -2.43
N ILE A 44 1.22 5.88 -1.99
CA ILE A 44 1.46 7.26 -2.44
C ILE A 44 1.89 7.14 -3.91
N PRO A 45 1.16 7.75 -4.87
CA PRO A 45 1.56 7.72 -6.26
C PRO A 45 2.88 8.46 -6.46
N ASP A 46 3.70 7.96 -7.38
CA ASP A 46 4.94 8.63 -7.77
C ASP A 46 4.65 10.02 -8.34
N VAL A 47 5.62 10.93 -8.27
CA VAL A 47 5.51 12.29 -8.79
C VAL A 47 6.57 12.49 -9.87
N GLN A 48 6.13 12.76 -11.09
CA GLN A 48 6.98 13.09 -12.22
C GLN A 48 6.89 14.58 -12.54
N THR A 49 8.00 15.30 -12.40
CA THR A 49 8.08 16.71 -12.80
C THR A 49 8.22 16.85 -14.31
N VAL A 50 7.48 17.78 -14.90
CA VAL A 50 7.60 18.20 -16.31
C VAL A 50 7.97 19.67 -16.33
N GLY A 51 9.12 19.98 -16.91
CA GLY A 51 9.63 21.34 -17.00
C GLY A 51 10.75 21.63 -16.00
N THR A 52 11.21 22.88 -16.00
CA THR A 52 12.37 23.36 -15.23
C THR A 52 12.19 24.82 -14.78
N GLY A 53 10.95 25.28 -14.59
CA GLY A 53 10.58 26.66 -14.22
C GLY A 53 10.58 27.66 -15.38
N GLY A 54 11.10 27.27 -16.54
CA GLY A 54 11.16 28.10 -17.75
C GLY A 54 10.06 27.78 -18.76
N VAL A 55 10.44 27.77 -20.03
CA VAL A 55 9.59 27.27 -21.12
C VAL A 55 10.10 25.90 -21.55
N THR A 56 9.22 24.91 -21.54
CA THR A 56 9.52 23.54 -21.97
C THR A 56 8.60 23.17 -23.12
N TYR A 57 9.17 22.65 -24.20
CA TYR A 57 8.44 22.30 -25.41
C TYR A 57 8.16 20.80 -25.48
N ILE A 58 6.91 20.45 -25.79
CA ILE A 58 6.53 19.12 -26.25
C ILE A 58 6.48 19.19 -27.78
N GLU A 59 7.57 18.75 -28.42
CA GLU A 59 7.76 18.77 -29.88
C GLU A 59 7.22 17.51 -30.55
N GLU A 60 7.02 16.43 -29.79
CA GLU A 60 6.53 15.13 -30.26
C GLU A 60 5.35 14.65 -29.41
N ASN A 61 4.66 13.62 -29.88
CA ASN A 61 3.55 13.04 -29.12
C ASN A 61 4.02 12.51 -27.77
N GLN A 62 3.29 12.85 -26.72
CA GLN A 62 3.57 12.44 -25.36
C GLN A 62 2.27 11.98 -24.68
N THR A 63 2.39 10.98 -23.79
CA THR A 63 1.29 10.50 -22.95
C THR A 63 1.59 10.76 -21.49
N TRP A 64 0.65 11.37 -20.78
CA TRP A 64 0.63 11.46 -19.33
C TRP A 64 -0.30 10.39 -18.78
N THR A 65 0.30 9.39 -18.15
CA THR A 65 -0.36 8.18 -17.64
C THR A 65 -1.05 8.41 -16.30
N ASN A 66 -1.98 7.53 -15.93
CA ASN A 66 -2.75 7.63 -14.68
C ASN A 66 -2.13 6.91 -13.47
N ASP A 67 -0.94 6.33 -13.63
CA ASP A 67 -0.21 5.60 -12.59
C ASP A 67 0.64 6.52 -11.67
N ARG A 68 0.71 7.81 -11.98
CA ARG A 68 1.50 8.82 -11.25
C ARG A 68 0.89 10.21 -11.31
N ILE A 69 1.42 11.10 -10.48
CA ILE A 69 1.13 12.53 -10.52
C ILE A 69 2.12 13.20 -11.48
N TRP A 70 1.60 14.01 -12.41
CA TRP A 70 2.41 14.88 -13.26
C TRP A 70 2.44 16.28 -12.66
N LEU A 71 3.61 16.74 -12.22
CA LEU A 71 3.82 18.07 -11.66
C LEU A 71 4.47 18.98 -12.70
N MET A 72 3.73 19.95 -13.23
CA MET A 72 4.27 20.94 -14.15
C MET A 72 5.08 21.99 -13.39
N ASP A 73 6.24 22.33 -13.93
CA ASP A 73 7.14 23.37 -13.43
C ASP A 73 7.48 24.34 -14.58
N GLY A 74 6.79 25.48 -14.59
CA GLY A 74 6.89 26.49 -15.63
C GLY A 74 5.88 26.33 -16.79
N LYS A 75 6.26 26.81 -17.98
CA LYS A 75 5.39 26.92 -19.15
C LYS A 75 5.59 25.70 -20.04
N ILE A 76 4.63 24.79 -20.04
CA ILE A 76 4.66 23.57 -20.85
C ILE A 76 3.92 23.84 -22.16
N VAL A 77 4.63 23.85 -23.28
CA VAL A 77 4.10 24.28 -24.58
C VAL A 77 4.03 23.09 -25.54
N VAL A 78 2.81 22.65 -25.88
CA VAL A 78 2.58 21.64 -26.91
C VAL A 78 2.67 22.30 -28.28
N ARG A 79 3.67 21.92 -29.07
CA ARG A 79 4.02 22.56 -30.34
C ARG A 79 3.26 21.96 -31.52
N ASN A 80 3.38 22.61 -32.67
CA ASN A 80 2.71 22.20 -33.89
C ASN A 80 3.08 20.76 -34.26
N GLY A 81 2.07 19.91 -34.52
CA GLY A 81 2.27 18.51 -34.89
C GLY A 81 2.34 17.57 -33.70
N ALA A 82 2.57 18.07 -32.48
CA ALA A 82 2.54 17.27 -31.26
C ALA A 82 1.12 17.13 -30.70
N THR A 83 0.86 15.97 -30.09
CA THR A 83 -0.34 15.70 -29.29
C THR A 83 0.06 15.30 -27.88
N LEU A 84 -0.41 16.04 -26.89
CA LEU A 84 -0.38 15.60 -25.49
C LEU A 84 -1.65 14.78 -25.21
N THR A 85 -1.48 13.50 -24.89
CA THR A 85 -2.58 12.63 -24.43
C THR A 85 -2.52 12.53 -22.91
N ILE A 86 -3.62 12.84 -22.25
CA ILE A 86 -3.79 12.68 -20.80
C ILE A 86 -4.80 11.55 -20.60
N GLU A 87 -4.35 10.44 -20.01
CA GLU A 87 -5.20 9.29 -19.75
C GLU A 87 -6.33 9.63 -18.76
N ALA A 88 -7.40 8.84 -18.81
CA ALA A 88 -8.47 8.96 -17.84
C ALA A 88 -7.94 8.65 -16.43
N GLY A 89 -8.23 9.54 -15.48
CA GLY A 89 -7.81 9.41 -14.08
C GLY A 89 -6.44 10.00 -13.77
N THR A 90 -5.74 10.57 -14.76
CA THR A 90 -4.46 11.22 -14.54
C THR A 90 -4.60 12.47 -13.67
N ILE A 91 -3.75 12.57 -12.65
CA ILE A 91 -3.61 13.77 -11.82
C ILE A 91 -2.50 14.65 -12.40
N VAL A 92 -2.85 15.86 -12.81
CA VAL A 92 -1.91 16.90 -13.24
C VAL A 92 -1.96 18.05 -12.24
N LYS A 93 -0.79 18.46 -11.77
CA LYS A 93 -0.60 19.60 -10.87
C LYS A 93 0.33 20.63 -11.51
N ALA A 94 0.29 21.83 -10.99
CA ALA A 94 1.17 22.93 -11.37
C ALA A 94 1.89 23.44 -10.12
N GLU A 95 3.16 23.81 -10.27
CA GLU A 95 3.86 24.62 -9.28
C GLU A 95 3.14 25.95 -9.03
N THR A 96 3.29 26.48 -7.81
CA THR A 96 2.50 27.62 -7.33
C THR A 96 3.07 28.98 -7.70
N ASP A 97 3.94 29.05 -8.71
CA ASP A 97 4.50 30.30 -9.21
C ASP A 97 3.40 31.24 -9.75
N ASP A 98 3.64 32.54 -9.67
CA ASP A 98 2.67 33.57 -10.01
C ASP A 98 3.21 34.60 -11.02
N GLY A 99 2.32 35.52 -11.45
CA GLY A 99 2.68 36.60 -12.36
C GLY A 99 3.29 36.13 -13.69
N ALA A 100 4.47 36.66 -14.00
CA ALA A 100 5.20 36.31 -15.23
C ALA A 100 5.76 34.88 -15.21
N ASP A 101 5.99 34.33 -14.02
CA ASP A 101 6.61 33.02 -13.81
C ASP A 101 5.59 31.91 -13.60
N ALA A 102 4.29 32.24 -13.63
CA ALA A 102 3.21 31.29 -13.51
C ALA A 102 3.39 30.04 -14.39
N THR A 103 3.10 28.88 -13.78
CA THR A 103 3.10 27.58 -14.42
C THR A 103 1.82 27.41 -15.23
N VAL A 104 1.96 27.11 -16.52
CA VAL A 104 0.82 26.98 -17.45
C VAL A 104 1.06 25.90 -18.50
N LEU A 105 0.00 25.17 -18.84
CA LEU A 105 -0.04 24.34 -20.03
C LEU A 105 -0.57 25.17 -21.20
N VAL A 106 0.23 25.28 -22.26
CA VAL A 106 -0.09 26.06 -23.47
C VAL A 106 -0.18 25.12 -24.67
N ILE A 107 -1.32 25.14 -25.36
CA ILE A 107 -1.47 24.46 -26.64
C ILE A 107 -1.23 25.47 -27.75
N ALA A 108 -0.05 25.42 -28.36
CA ALA A 108 0.29 26.33 -29.45
C ALA A 108 -0.51 26.01 -30.71
N LYS A 109 -0.57 26.97 -31.66
CA LYS A 109 -1.24 26.76 -32.95
C LYS A 109 -0.71 25.49 -33.63
N GLY A 110 -1.61 24.55 -33.92
CA GLY A 110 -1.30 23.27 -34.56
C GLY A 110 -0.94 22.14 -33.60
N GLY A 111 -0.70 22.43 -32.32
CA GLY A 111 -0.61 21.43 -31.25
C GLY A 111 -1.99 20.90 -30.87
N LYS A 112 -2.02 19.75 -30.19
CA LYS A 112 -3.26 19.11 -29.74
C LYS A 112 -3.15 18.65 -28.29
N ILE A 113 -4.28 18.68 -27.60
CA ILE A 113 -4.46 17.99 -26.32
C ILE A 113 -5.64 17.02 -26.46
N ASN A 114 -5.46 15.81 -25.96
CA ASN A 114 -6.51 14.82 -25.78
C ASN A 114 -6.61 14.49 -24.30
N ALA A 115 -7.59 15.06 -23.60
CA ALA A 115 -7.81 14.85 -22.17
C ALA A 115 -9.29 14.47 -21.97
N VAL A 116 -9.53 13.22 -21.61
CA VAL A 116 -10.88 12.65 -21.51
C VAL A 116 -11.50 12.89 -20.12
N GLY A 117 -10.68 13.07 -19.09
CA GLY A 117 -11.14 13.20 -17.71
C GLY A 117 -11.60 11.85 -17.13
N THR A 118 -12.44 11.90 -16.09
CA THR A 118 -13.06 10.74 -15.42
C THR A 118 -14.51 10.99 -15.11
#